data_AF-A0A9J6E9D6-F1
#
_entry.id   AF-A0A9J6E9D6-F1
#
_cell.length_a   1.000
_cell.length_b   1.000
_cell.length_c   1.000
_cell.angle_alpha   90.00
_cell.angle_beta   90.00
_cell.angle_gamma   90.00
#
_symmetry.space_group_name_H-M   'P 1'
#
loop_
_entity.id
_entity.type
_entity.pdbx_description
1 polymer ?
#
loop_
_entity_poly.entity_id
_entity_poly.type
_entity_poly.pdbx_seq_one_letter_code
_entity_poly.pdbx_strand_id
1 'polypeptide(L)'
;MVTRPLENTTERMYGAISAWTPIYPTLHQPHCTTCGAPRADLFHCSWNCPKPVAVDSIPNPSLSSWEAVLRVTGLDDQLWLVHRACLEISARGLPDV
;
A
#
# COMPACT_ATOMS: atom_id res chain seq x y z
N MET A 1 13.51 -31.39 12.46
CA MET A 1 13.62 -29.92 12.62
C MET A 1 14.33 -29.36 11.40
N VAL A 2 13.61 -28.70 10.50
CA VAL A 2 14.22 -27.84 9.47
C VAL A 2 13.35 -26.59 9.41
N THR A 3 13.89 -25.49 9.94
CA THR A 3 13.31 -24.15 9.92
C THR A 3 13.25 -23.65 8.48
N ARG A 4 12.04 -23.45 7.96
CA ARG A 4 11.84 -22.76 6.68
C ARG A 4 12.12 -21.25 6.88
N PRO A 5 12.94 -20.60 6.03
CA PRO A 5 13.15 -19.16 6.13
C PRO A 5 11.86 -18.40 5.79
N LEU A 6 11.54 -17.38 6.57
CA LEU A 6 10.44 -16.42 6.37
C LEU A 6 10.77 -15.40 5.26
N GLU A 7 11.32 -15.88 4.14
CA GLU A 7 11.86 -15.04 3.07
C GLU A 7 11.18 -15.38 1.74
N ASN A 8 9.86 -15.18 1.58
CA ASN A 8 9.28 -15.11 0.23
C ASN A 8 7.82 -14.66 0.09
N THR A 9 7.14 -14.19 1.14
CA THR A 9 5.73 -13.77 0.98
C THR A 9 5.62 -12.43 0.25
N THR A 10 6.56 -11.52 0.48
CA THR A 10 6.62 -10.21 -0.16
C THR A 10 6.95 -10.33 -1.65
N GLU A 11 7.94 -11.15 -2.03
CA GLU A 11 8.30 -11.37 -3.44
C GLU A 11 7.15 -11.99 -4.26
N ARG A 12 6.32 -12.84 -3.67
CA ARG A 12 5.14 -13.40 -4.36
C ARG A 12 4.06 -12.35 -4.62
N MET A 13 3.84 -11.40 -3.70
CA MET A 13 2.93 -10.28 -3.95
C MET A 13 3.53 -9.28 -4.96
N TYR A 14 4.85 -9.04 -4.93
CA TYR A 14 5.54 -8.17 -5.88
C TYR A 14 5.68 -8.77 -7.29
N GLY A 15 5.83 -10.08 -7.41
CA GLY A 15 5.91 -10.80 -8.69
C GLY A 15 4.57 -10.83 -9.41
N ALA A 16 3.46 -10.89 -8.67
CA ALA A 16 2.13 -10.78 -9.25
C ALA A 16 1.95 -9.42 -9.93
N ILE A 17 2.24 -8.31 -9.24
CA ILE A 17 2.08 -6.95 -9.80
C ILE A 17 2.86 -6.77 -11.10
N SER A 18 4.11 -7.27 -11.19
CA SER A 18 4.90 -7.21 -12.43
C SER A 18 4.31 -8.02 -13.59
N ALA A 19 3.60 -9.12 -13.32
CA ALA A 19 2.96 -9.93 -14.36
C ALA A 19 1.68 -9.29 -14.92
N TRP A 20 1.04 -8.38 -14.16
CA TRP A 20 -0.19 -7.69 -14.58
C TRP A 20 0.08 -6.35 -15.28
N THR A 21 1.26 -5.75 -15.10
CA THR A 21 1.71 -4.52 -15.79
C THR A 21 1.55 -4.56 -17.31
N PRO A 22 1.87 -5.66 -18.03
CA PRO A 22 1.65 -5.74 -19.48
C PRO A 22 0.18 -5.88 -19.87
N ILE A 23 -0.65 -6.44 -18.98
CA ILE A 23 -2.06 -6.76 -19.23
C ILE A 23 -2.93 -5.52 -18.99
N TYR A 24 -2.56 -4.71 -18.00
CA TYR A 24 -3.25 -3.46 -17.66
C TYR A 24 -2.26 -2.32 -17.39
N PRO A 25 -1.58 -1.81 -18.43
CA PRO A 25 -0.54 -0.79 -18.28
C PRO A 25 -1.07 0.53 -17.70
N THR A 26 -2.38 0.78 -17.81
CA THR A 26 -3.05 1.95 -17.23
C THR A 26 -3.39 1.80 -15.75
N LEU A 27 -3.42 0.57 -15.20
CA LEU A 27 -3.66 0.28 -13.77
C LEU A 27 -2.38 0.35 -12.93
N HIS A 28 -1.21 0.25 -13.56
CA HIS A 28 0.08 0.24 -12.90
C HIS A 28 0.92 1.42 -13.37
N GLN A 29 0.54 2.64 -12.98
CA GLN A 29 1.52 3.71 -12.94
C GLN A 29 2.56 3.33 -11.89
N PRO A 30 3.83 3.09 -12.25
CA PRO A 30 4.84 2.79 -11.23
C PRO A 30 5.04 4.01 -10.33
N HIS A 31 4.68 5.20 -10.81
CA HIS A 31 4.89 6.46 -10.12
C HIS A 31 3.66 6.90 -9.31
N CYS A 32 3.90 7.42 -8.12
CA CYS A 32 2.85 8.06 -7.34
C CYS A 32 2.49 9.40 -8.00
N THR A 33 1.23 9.58 -8.39
CA THR A 33 0.74 10.78 -9.07
C THR A 33 0.82 12.06 -8.23
N THR A 34 0.91 11.95 -6.91
CA THR A 34 0.92 13.11 -6.01
C THR A 34 2.32 13.55 -5.59
N CYS A 35 3.21 12.60 -5.30
CA CYS A 35 4.58 12.93 -4.87
C CYS A 35 5.67 12.62 -5.90
N GLY A 36 5.34 11.92 -6.99
CA GLY A 36 6.29 11.53 -8.03
C GLY A 36 7.21 10.36 -7.64
N ALA A 37 6.99 9.71 -6.49
CA ALA A 37 7.80 8.58 -6.05
C ALA A 37 7.79 7.46 -7.11
N PRO A 38 8.91 6.77 -7.33
CA PRO A 38 9.05 5.74 -8.37
C PRO A 38 8.28 4.45 -8.10
N ARG A 39 7.63 4.34 -6.93
CA ARG A 39 6.77 3.21 -6.54
C ARG A 39 5.48 3.76 -5.95
N ALA A 40 4.34 3.40 -6.55
CA ALA A 40 2.99 3.67 -6.08
C ALA A 40 2.30 2.41 -5.54
N ASP A 41 3.02 1.61 -4.75
CA ASP A 41 2.42 0.45 -4.09
C ASP A 41 1.43 0.85 -2.98
N LEU A 42 0.67 -0.13 -2.48
CA LEU A 42 -0.33 0.09 -1.44
C LEU A 42 0.28 0.73 -0.18
N PHE A 43 1.49 0.31 0.22
CA PHE A 43 2.20 0.91 1.36
C PHE A 43 2.50 2.39 1.11
N HIS A 44 3.03 2.74 -0.07
CA HIS A 44 3.28 4.12 -0.44
C HIS A 44 1.99 4.93 -0.44
N CYS A 45 0.98 4.49 -1.19
CA CYS A 45 -0.25 5.25 -1.39
C CYS A 45 -1.09 5.42 -0.12
N SER A 46 -1.13 4.41 0.77
CA SER A 46 -1.95 4.46 1.99
C SER A 46 -1.20 4.97 3.23
N TRP A 47 0.13 4.81 3.29
CA TRP A 47 0.90 4.99 4.52
C TRP A 47 2.06 5.97 4.41
N ASN A 48 2.90 5.79 3.39
CA ASN A 48 4.21 6.42 3.32
C ASN A 48 4.29 7.63 2.36
N CYS A 49 3.21 7.96 1.66
CA CYS A 49 3.19 9.11 0.77
C CYS A 49 3.43 10.41 1.58
N PRO A 50 4.42 11.24 1.23
CA PRO A 50 4.66 12.52 1.92
C PRO A 50 3.65 13.61 1.51
N LYS A 51 2.84 13.33 0.48
CA LYS A 51 1.79 14.21 -0.03
C LYS A 51 0.48 13.43 -0.17
N PRO A 52 -0.12 13.00 0.96
CA PRO A 52 -1.47 12.46 0.94
C PRO A 52 -2.45 13.55 0.48
N VAL A 53 -3.58 13.14 -0.09
CA VAL A 53 -4.58 14.05 -0.68
C VAL A 53 -5.75 14.28 0.27
N ALA A 54 -6.22 13.22 0.93
CA ALA A 54 -7.47 13.24 1.71
C ALA A 54 -7.28 12.85 3.18
N VAL A 55 -6.07 12.47 3.58
CA VAL A 55 -5.78 11.99 4.94
C VAL A 55 -4.52 12.65 5.50
N ASP A 56 -4.41 12.69 6.82
CA ASP A 56 -3.22 13.24 7.49
C ASP A 56 -1.99 12.35 7.26
N SER A 57 -0.81 12.94 7.20
CA SER A 57 0.45 12.18 7.09
C SER A 57 0.68 11.31 8.33
N ILE A 58 1.14 10.07 8.12
CA ILE A 58 1.58 9.21 9.22
C ILE A 58 2.92 9.72 9.76
N PRO A 59 3.08 9.93 11.08
CA PRO A 59 4.36 10.30 11.66
C PRO A 59 5.35 9.14 11.58
N ASN A 60 6.57 9.41 11.08
CA ASN A 60 7.64 8.41 10.93
C ASN A 60 7.17 7.12 10.21
N PRO A 61 6.66 7.23 8.98
CA PRO A 61 6.11 6.08 8.27
C PRO A 61 7.23 5.07 8.00
N SER A 62 6.96 3.81 8.35
CA SER A 62 7.86 2.69 8.08
C SER A 62 7.06 1.46 7.68
N LEU A 63 7.67 0.57 6.90
CA LEU A 63 7.02 -0.68 6.50
C LEU A 63 6.59 -1.49 7.74
N SER A 64 7.44 -1.56 8.76
CA SER A 64 7.13 -2.24 10.03
C SER A 64 5.94 -1.61 10.76
N SER A 65 5.82 -0.28 10.77
CA SER A 65 4.66 0.39 11.39
C SER A 65 3.36 0.10 10.66
N TRP A 66 3.41 0.04 9.32
CA TRP A 66 2.25 -0.29 8.50
C TRP A 66 1.82 -1.75 8.68
N GLU A 67 2.78 -2.68 8.64
CA GLU A 67 2.53 -4.09 8.93
C GLU A 67 2.01 -4.32 10.35
N ALA A 68 2.49 -3.55 11.32
CA ALA A 68 1.99 -3.63 12.69
C ALA A 68 0.49 -3.33 12.73
N VAL A 69 0.03 -2.26 12.09
CA VAL A 69 -1.40 -1.91 12.01
C VAL A 69 -2.21 -2.98 11.28
N LEU A 70 -1.68 -3.54 10.19
CA LEU A 70 -2.33 -4.66 9.48
C LEU A 70 -2.49 -5.93 10.33
N ARG A 71 -1.63 -6.11 11.33
CA ARG A 71 -1.65 -7.28 12.24
C ARG A 71 -2.49 -7.03 13.49
N VAL A 72 -2.96 -5.80 13.73
CA VAL A 72 -3.81 -5.52 14.88
C VAL A 72 -5.15 -6.25 14.71
N THR A 73 -5.59 -6.92 15.76
CA THR A 73 -6.86 -7.65 15.79
C THR A 73 -8.04 -6.77 16.22
N GLY A 74 -7.77 -5.54 16.66
CA GLY A 74 -8.77 -4.54 16.97
C GLY A 74 -9.53 -4.12 15.71
N LEU A 75 -10.85 -4.27 15.75
CA LEU A 75 -11.72 -3.89 14.63
C LEU A 75 -11.59 -2.40 14.28
N ASP A 76 -11.44 -1.54 15.28
CA ASP A 76 -11.33 -0.09 15.09
C ASP A 76 -10.07 0.29 14.30
N ASP A 77 -8.93 -0.35 14.59
CA ASP A 77 -7.68 -0.12 13.88
C ASP A 77 -7.75 -0.61 12.42
N GLN A 78 -8.42 -1.74 12.20
CA GLN A 78 -8.65 -2.28 10.86
C GLN A 78 -9.57 -1.38 10.04
N LEU A 79 -10.70 -0.95 10.62
CA LEU A 79 -11.64 -0.04 9.97
C LEU A 79 -11.00 1.31 9.67
N TRP A 80 -10.21 1.84 10.61
CA TRP A 80 -9.47 3.08 10.40
C TRP A 80 -8.50 2.97 9.21
N LEU A 81 -7.77 1.86 9.09
CA LEU A 81 -6.84 1.64 7.96
C LEU A 81 -7.58 1.52 6.62
N VAL A 82 -8.69 0.78 6.60
CA VAL A 82 -9.52 0.64 5.39
C VAL A 82 -10.11 1.99 4.99
N HIS A 83 -10.71 2.71 5.93
CA HIS A 83 -11.29 4.02 5.67
C HIS A 83 -10.25 5.00 5.14
N ARG A 84 -9.07 5.03 5.75
CA ARG A 84 -7.93 5.83 5.28
C ARG A 84 -7.54 5.48 3.84
N ALA A 85 -7.44 4.19 3.51
CA ALA A 85 -7.10 3.74 2.17
C ALA A 85 -8.19 4.13 1.14
N CYS A 86 -9.46 3.95 1.47
CA CYS A 86 -10.59 4.33 0.62
C CYS A 86 -10.62 5.83 0.33
N LEU A 87 -10.39 6.67 1.34
CA LEU A 87 -10.31 8.12 1.16
C LEU A 87 -9.20 8.52 0.18
N GLU A 88 -8.02 7.91 0.29
CA GLU A 88 -6.90 8.19 -0.62
C GLU A 88 -7.15 7.68 -2.04
N ILE A 89 -7.71 6.48 -2.21
CA ILE A 89 -8.05 5.90 -3.52
C ILE A 89 -9.08 6.79 -4.23
N SER A 90 -10.15 7.16 -3.51
CA SER A 90 -11.20 8.05 -4.01
C SER A 90 -10.66 9.41 -4.42
N ALA A 91 -9.81 10.02 -3.59
CA ALA A 91 -9.23 11.33 -3.86
C ALA A 91 -8.23 11.33 -5.03
N ARG A 92 -7.64 10.16 -5.34
CA ARG A 92 -6.77 9.97 -6.51
C ARG A 92 -7.55 9.66 -7.79
N GLY A 93 -8.87 9.52 -7.72
CA GLY A 93 -9.72 9.14 -8.85
C GLY A 93 -9.45 7.73 -9.34
N LEU A 94 -8.91 6.85 -8.48
CA LEU A 94 -8.72 5.44 -8.78
C LEU A 94 -10.02 4.68 -8.47
N PRO A 95 -10.41 3.67 -9.27
CA PRO A 95 -11.60 2.88 -8.98
C PRO A 95 -11.46 2.16 -7.64
N ASP A 96 -12.53 2.16 -6.84
CA ASP A 96 -12.63 1.32 -5.63
C ASP A 96 -12.46 -0.15 -6.04
N VAL A 97 -11.65 -0.88 -5.26
CA VAL A 97 -11.34 -2.31 -5.45
C VAL A 97 -12.52 -3.22 -5.12
#